data_AF-A0A0C2MSR0-F1
#
_entry.id   AF-A0A0C2MSR0-F1
#
_cell.length_a   1.000
_cell.length_b   1.000
_cell.length_c   1.000
_cell.angle_alpha   90.00
_cell.angle_beta   90.00
_cell.angle_gamma   90.00
#
_symmetry.space_group_name_H-M   'P 1'
#
loop_
_entity.id
_entity.type
_entity.pdbx_description
1 polymer ?
#
loop_
_entity_poly.entity_id
_entity_poly.type
_entity_poly.pdbx_seq_one_letter_code
_entity_poly.pdbx_strand_id
1 'polypeptide(L)'
;MSYRNVDYEINKQAIHLYIKRGSSQNLQTVEQAVRTFISHFSSQPFSNHLFVFIIHFPKKLHDEFKMASEVTQSGTRDHQQTILFFEVFTFIFKYQQMASHSRAVPFVELFLNFIKTYDNAWSLDVHALFNSIQNCVTHDTNKLLFINENGMYNFYCYFQVPGINICAVFRILCQRICEIFKDNCCGISPIQISQYTDLIMNKFSDTKRKDISWMLLTFLKMIHRLGLFDQIDLNVPKFYTFTHSMFFIDIKKSNYRESLQSVSKIWGCIFNGSRNSFQIDNIDKLALMAAIFAIDLSAKLNRVIYGFYMFKLSKNKKLKLYILYLTLVAFPTIDHAAYPWLRFPLNNCIFPFKNTSRKH
;
A
#
# COMPACT_ATOMS: atom_id res chain seq x y z
N MET A 1 -39.43 -12.09 19.17
CA MET A 1 -38.25 -12.92 19.49
C MET A 1 -37.60 -12.36 20.75
N SER A 2 -37.73 -13.07 21.87
CA SER A 2 -37.15 -12.67 23.16
C SER A 2 -35.64 -12.93 23.11
N TYR A 3 -34.85 -11.86 23.07
CA TYR A 3 -33.40 -11.93 23.30
C TYR A 3 -33.19 -12.36 24.76
N ARG A 4 -32.98 -13.68 24.93
CA ARG A 4 -32.87 -14.33 26.23
C ARG A 4 -31.76 -13.71 27.08
N ASN A 5 -32.12 -13.38 28.31
CA ASN A 5 -31.27 -12.92 29.41
C ASN A 5 -30.18 -13.93 29.87
N VAL A 6 -29.96 -15.02 29.11
CA VAL A 6 -29.09 -16.17 29.45
C VAL A 6 -27.60 -15.83 29.24
N ASP A 7 -27.29 -14.74 28.54
CA ASP A 7 -25.91 -14.41 28.15
C ASP A 7 -25.15 -13.57 29.20
N TYR A 8 -25.83 -12.84 30.07
CA TYR A 8 -25.17 -11.85 30.94
C TYR A 8 -24.25 -12.47 32.01
N GLU A 9 -24.75 -13.45 32.79
CA GLU A 9 -23.95 -14.07 33.85
C GLU A 9 -22.79 -14.91 33.31
N ILE A 10 -22.99 -15.58 32.17
CA ILE A 10 -21.94 -16.35 31.50
C ILE A 10 -20.82 -15.40 31.03
N ASN A 11 -21.17 -14.27 30.40
CA ASN A 11 -20.20 -13.27 29.97
C ASN A 11 -19.45 -12.66 31.16
N LYS A 12 -20.14 -12.37 32.26
CA LYS A 12 -19.52 -11.87 33.50
C LYS A 12 -18.54 -12.89 34.09
N GLN A 13 -18.90 -14.17 34.10
CA GLN A 13 -18.02 -15.25 34.55
C GLN A 13 -16.80 -15.40 33.63
N ALA A 14 -16.98 -15.35 32.31
CA ALA A 14 -15.89 -15.40 31.34
C ALA A 14 -14.90 -14.23 31.53
N ILE A 15 -15.41 -13.02 31.74
CA ILE A 15 -14.60 -11.83 32.06
C ILE A 15 -13.82 -12.03 33.36
N HIS A 16 -14.50 -12.49 34.42
CA HIS A 16 -13.84 -12.72 35.71
C HIS A 16 -12.72 -13.77 35.61
N LEU A 17 -12.97 -14.87 34.90
CA LEU A 17 -11.99 -15.92 34.67
C LEU A 17 -10.78 -15.40 33.87
N TYR A 18 -11.01 -14.58 32.85
CA TYR A 18 -9.95 -13.95 32.07
C TYR A 18 -9.07 -13.05 32.94
N ILE A 19 -9.66 -12.14 33.73
CA ILE A 19 -8.89 -11.24 34.60
C ILE A 19 -8.09 -12.03 35.65
N LYS A 20 -8.73 -13.03 36.28
CA LYS A 20 -8.10 -13.86 37.31
C LYS A 20 -6.94 -14.68 36.74
N ARG A 21 -7.16 -15.38 35.63
CA ARG A 21 -6.14 -16.25 35.02
C ARG A 21 -5.08 -15.48 34.25
N GLY A 22 -5.43 -14.32 33.68
CA GLY A 22 -4.50 -13.39 33.04
C GLY A 22 -3.45 -12.82 34.00
N SER A 23 -3.72 -12.86 35.31
CA SER A 23 -2.79 -12.48 36.37
C SER A 23 -1.90 -13.64 36.85
N SER A 24 -1.99 -14.83 36.24
CA SER A 24 -1.17 -15.99 36.59
C SER A 24 0.30 -15.80 36.25
N GLN A 25 1.20 -16.38 37.05
CA GLN A 25 2.63 -16.42 36.75
C GLN A 25 2.96 -17.44 35.64
N ASN A 26 2.12 -18.44 35.41
CA ASN A 26 2.32 -19.46 34.38
C ASN A 26 1.85 -18.95 33.00
N LEU A 27 2.77 -18.84 32.04
CA LEU A 27 2.49 -18.26 30.71
C LEU A 27 1.41 -19.05 29.94
N GLN A 28 1.47 -20.38 29.95
CA GLN A 28 0.46 -21.23 29.30
C GLN A 28 -0.95 -20.99 29.85
N THR A 29 -1.07 -20.77 31.16
CA THR A 29 -2.35 -20.41 31.79
C THR A 29 -2.89 -19.07 31.30
N VAL A 30 -1.99 -18.10 31.10
CA VAL A 30 -2.32 -16.77 30.57
C VAL A 30 -2.75 -16.86 29.10
N GLU A 31 -2.00 -17.58 28.27
CA GLU A 31 -2.33 -17.81 26.86
C GLU A 31 -3.68 -18.51 26.71
N GLN A 32 -3.93 -19.56 27.49
CA GLN A 32 -5.21 -20.27 27.48
C GLN A 32 -6.37 -19.38 27.92
N ALA A 33 -6.15 -18.49 28.90
CA ALA A 33 -7.17 -17.53 29.31
C ALA A 33 -7.52 -16.55 28.18
N VAL A 34 -6.52 -16.06 27.45
CA VAL A 34 -6.71 -15.18 26.28
C VAL A 34 -7.47 -15.90 25.17
N ARG A 35 -7.07 -17.13 24.79
CA ARG A 35 -7.76 -17.94 23.76
C ARG A 35 -9.21 -18.23 24.15
N THR A 36 -9.44 -18.60 25.41
CA THR A 36 -10.80 -18.86 25.92
C THR A 36 -11.66 -17.61 25.82
N PHE A 37 -11.12 -16.44 26.17
CA PHE A 37 -11.83 -15.17 26.05
C PHE A 37 -12.15 -14.84 24.58
N ILE A 38 -11.16 -14.91 23.69
CA ILE A 38 -11.36 -14.67 22.25
C ILE A 38 -12.43 -15.61 21.71
N SER A 39 -12.32 -16.91 21.97
CA SER A 39 -13.29 -17.90 21.50
C SER A 39 -14.70 -17.58 21.99
N HIS A 40 -14.87 -17.26 23.27
CA HIS A 40 -16.17 -16.96 23.89
C HIS A 40 -16.86 -15.73 23.27
N PHE A 41 -16.09 -14.67 23.00
CA PHE A 41 -16.62 -13.39 22.51
C PHE A 41 -16.52 -13.21 20.99
N SER A 42 -15.84 -14.10 20.26
CA SER A 42 -15.59 -13.99 18.81
C SER A 42 -16.85 -13.97 17.95
N SER A 43 -17.95 -14.58 18.38
CA SER A 43 -19.22 -14.60 17.64
C SER A 43 -20.21 -13.52 18.10
N GLN A 44 -19.93 -12.86 19.22
CA GLN A 44 -20.84 -11.87 19.81
C GLN A 44 -20.78 -10.53 19.04
N PRO A 45 -21.84 -9.72 19.09
CA PRO A 45 -21.79 -8.33 18.59
C PRO A 45 -20.87 -7.47 19.45
N PHE A 46 -20.49 -6.28 18.95
CA PHE A 46 -19.67 -5.33 19.70
C PHE A 46 -20.28 -5.04 21.06
N SER A 47 -19.53 -5.24 22.14
CA SER A 47 -19.93 -4.78 23.47
C SER A 47 -18.71 -4.49 24.34
N ASN A 48 -18.96 -4.06 25.59
CA ASN A 48 -17.94 -3.53 26.50
C ASN A 48 -16.81 -4.52 26.84
N HIS A 49 -16.98 -5.81 26.58
CA HIS A 49 -15.97 -6.84 26.83
C HIS A 49 -14.66 -6.58 26.08
N LEU A 50 -14.69 -5.93 24.90
CA LEU A 50 -13.47 -5.67 24.15
C LEU A 50 -12.59 -4.60 24.81
N PHE A 51 -13.21 -3.60 25.45
CA PHE A 51 -12.48 -2.65 26.29
C PHE A 51 -11.88 -3.35 27.51
N VAL A 52 -12.65 -4.25 28.15
CA VAL A 52 -12.16 -5.06 29.27
C VAL A 52 -10.95 -5.90 28.85
N PHE A 53 -11.01 -6.53 27.68
CA PHE A 53 -9.90 -7.32 27.12
C PHE A 53 -8.63 -6.47 26.97
N ILE A 54 -8.72 -5.30 26.34
CA ILE A 54 -7.53 -4.45 26.12
C ILE A 54 -7.04 -3.83 27.44
N ILE A 55 -7.95 -3.42 28.32
CA ILE A 55 -7.59 -2.79 29.60
C ILE A 55 -6.87 -3.77 30.52
N HIS A 56 -7.33 -5.02 30.55
CA HIS A 56 -6.78 -6.08 31.39
C HIS A 56 -5.87 -7.05 30.60
N PHE A 57 -5.37 -6.62 29.43
CA PHE A 57 -4.50 -7.48 28.64
C PHE A 57 -3.26 -7.87 29.46
N PRO A 58 -2.94 -9.18 29.59
CA PRO A 58 -1.86 -9.62 30.46
C PRO A 58 -0.50 -9.02 30.06
N LYS A 59 0.07 -8.19 30.94
CA LYS A 59 1.36 -7.53 30.69
C LYS A 59 2.45 -8.54 30.33
N LYS A 60 2.51 -9.67 31.06
CA LYS A 60 3.48 -10.74 30.80
C LYS A 60 3.41 -11.23 29.36
N LEU A 61 2.21 -11.53 28.85
CA LEU A 61 2.03 -12.00 27.47
C LEU A 61 2.37 -10.92 26.44
N HIS A 62 2.04 -9.66 26.73
CA HIS A 62 2.43 -8.54 25.87
C HIS A 62 3.96 -8.41 25.79
N ASP A 63 4.66 -8.52 26.91
CA ASP A 63 6.12 -8.48 26.96
C ASP A 63 6.74 -9.66 26.19
N GLU A 64 6.17 -10.86 26.27
CA GLU A 64 6.55 -12.02 25.44
C GLU A 64 6.34 -11.74 23.95
N PHE A 65 5.20 -11.17 23.54
CA PHE A 65 4.99 -10.78 22.14
C PHE A 65 6.01 -9.76 21.66
N LYS A 66 6.36 -8.80 22.51
CA LYS A 66 7.39 -7.82 22.20
C LYS A 66 8.75 -8.48 21.98
N MET A 67 9.18 -9.33 22.92
CA MET A 67 10.43 -10.09 22.80
C MET A 67 10.42 -10.96 21.52
N ALA A 68 9.33 -11.70 21.27
CA ALA A 68 9.20 -12.52 20.06
C ALA A 68 9.29 -11.70 18.77
N SER A 69 8.76 -10.48 18.76
CA SER A 69 8.83 -9.57 17.60
C SER A 69 10.24 -9.01 17.35
N GLU A 70 11.08 -8.91 18.39
CA GLU A 70 12.45 -8.38 18.34
C GLU A 70 13.51 -9.44 17.99
N VAL A 71 13.25 -10.73 18.30
CA VAL A 71 14.19 -11.82 17.99
C VAL A 71 14.40 -11.91 16.47
N THR A 72 15.60 -11.52 16.03
CA THR A 72 16.06 -11.64 14.65
C THR A 72 16.31 -13.10 14.26
N GLN A 73 16.43 -13.34 12.94
CA GLN A 73 16.44 -14.63 12.21
C GLN A 73 17.22 -15.83 12.80
N SER A 74 18.08 -15.68 13.80
CA SER A 74 18.85 -16.77 14.40
C SER A 74 18.13 -17.52 15.53
N GLY A 75 17.08 -16.95 16.13
CA GLY A 75 16.28 -17.63 17.15
C GLY A 75 15.07 -18.31 16.54
N THR A 76 14.86 -19.60 16.83
CA THR A 76 13.60 -20.28 16.49
C THR A 76 12.47 -19.60 17.25
N ARG A 77 11.68 -18.77 16.55
CA ARG A 77 10.50 -18.14 17.12
C ARG A 77 9.46 -19.21 17.47
N ASP A 78 8.81 -19.06 18.61
CA ASP A 78 7.68 -19.91 18.94
C ASP A 78 6.51 -19.61 17.99
N HIS A 79 6.21 -20.57 17.12
CA HIS A 79 5.12 -20.48 16.16
C HIS A 79 3.76 -20.33 16.85
N GLN A 80 3.57 -20.95 18.02
CA GLN A 80 2.30 -20.88 18.75
C GLN A 80 2.04 -19.48 19.31
N GLN A 81 3.08 -18.80 19.80
CA GLN A 81 3.00 -17.40 20.24
C GLN A 81 2.67 -16.48 19.08
N THR A 82 3.27 -16.72 17.91
CA THR A 82 2.99 -15.95 16.69
C THR A 82 1.53 -16.10 16.28
N ILE A 83 1.01 -17.33 16.23
CA ILE A 83 -0.41 -17.59 15.93
C ILE A 83 -1.31 -16.87 16.93
N LEU A 84 -1.02 -17.00 18.23
CA LEU A 84 -1.81 -16.34 19.28
C LEU A 84 -1.80 -14.82 19.12
N PHE A 85 -0.66 -14.22 18.78
CA PHE A 85 -0.57 -12.79 18.54
C PHE A 85 -1.49 -12.35 17.40
N PHE A 86 -1.49 -13.06 16.26
CA PHE A 86 -2.37 -12.72 15.14
C PHE A 86 -3.86 -12.92 15.49
N GLU A 87 -4.21 -13.92 16.30
CA GLU A 87 -5.57 -14.09 16.82
C GLU A 87 -5.98 -12.90 17.71
N VAL A 88 -5.09 -12.47 18.61
CA VAL A 88 -5.29 -11.29 19.48
C VAL A 88 -5.47 -10.03 18.64
N PHE A 89 -4.60 -9.78 17.66
CA PHE A 89 -4.71 -8.64 16.76
C PHE A 89 -6.04 -8.66 15.97
N THR A 90 -6.39 -9.83 15.42
CA THR A 90 -7.63 -10.02 14.67
C THR A 90 -8.84 -9.74 15.54
N PHE A 91 -8.83 -10.21 16.80
CA PHE A 91 -9.90 -9.97 17.76
C PHE A 91 -10.03 -8.50 18.16
N ILE A 92 -8.92 -7.83 18.49
CA ILE A 92 -8.89 -6.41 18.88
C ILE A 92 -9.50 -5.54 17.77
N PHE A 93 -9.04 -5.73 16.53
CA PHE A 93 -9.48 -4.89 15.41
C PHE A 93 -10.66 -5.48 14.62
N LYS A 94 -11.37 -6.47 15.18
CA LYS A 94 -12.63 -6.94 14.61
C LYS A 94 -13.67 -5.81 14.48
N TYR A 95 -13.60 -4.79 15.33
CA TYR A 95 -14.50 -3.65 15.33
C TYR A 95 -13.75 -2.33 15.16
N GLN A 96 -14.34 -1.44 14.35
CA GLN A 96 -13.74 -0.16 13.99
C GLN A 96 -13.48 0.75 15.19
N GLN A 97 -14.28 0.66 16.25
CA GLN A 97 -14.17 1.48 17.46
C GLN A 97 -12.82 1.31 18.17
N MET A 98 -12.15 0.17 17.99
CA MET A 98 -10.83 -0.06 18.60
C MET A 98 -9.69 0.62 17.88
N ALA A 99 -9.90 1.06 16.62
CA ALA A 99 -8.86 1.70 15.83
C ALA A 99 -8.33 3.01 16.46
N SER A 100 -9.18 3.75 17.18
CA SER A 100 -8.80 4.99 17.87
C SER A 100 -8.40 4.80 19.33
N HIS A 101 -8.49 3.59 19.87
CA HIS A 101 -8.23 3.35 21.29
C HIS A 101 -6.72 3.36 21.55
N SER A 102 -6.24 4.24 22.44
CA SER A 102 -4.81 4.45 22.70
C SER A 102 -4.07 3.17 23.12
N ARG A 103 -4.71 2.31 23.93
CA ARG A 103 -4.12 1.01 24.34
C ARG A 103 -4.09 -0.06 23.22
N ALA A 104 -4.78 0.17 22.10
CA ALA A 104 -4.72 -0.74 20.95
C ALA A 104 -3.51 -0.44 20.05
N VAL A 105 -2.97 0.78 20.09
CA VAL A 105 -1.84 1.23 19.25
C VAL A 105 -0.59 0.34 19.40
N PRO A 106 -0.15 -0.07 20.61
CA PRO A 106 0.99 -0.97 20.76
C PRO A 106 0.83 -2.30 20.02
N PHE A 107 -0.39 -2.81 19.84
CA PHE A 107 -0.63 -4.03 19.07
C PHE A 107 -0.45 -3.82 17.57
N VAL A 108 -0.67 -2.60 17.06
CA VAL A 108 -0.36 -2.23 15.67
C VAL A 108 1.15 -2.21 15.46
N GLU A 109 1.89 -1.62 16.39
CA GLU A 109 3.37 -1.58 16.35
C GLU A 109 3.96 -2.99 16.40
N LEU A 110 3.48 -3.83 17.34
CA LEU A 110 3.87 -5.24 17.41
C LEU A 110 3.54 -5.97 16.10
N PHE A 111 2.35 -5.76 15.54
CA PHE A 111 1.95 -6.40 14.28
C PHE A 111 2.92 -6.05 13.14
N LEU A 112 3.27 -4.78 13.01
CA LEU A 112 4.21 -4.30 12.01
C LEU A 112 5.61 -4.89 12.22
N ASN A 113 6.03 -5.14 13.47
CA ASN A 113 7.29 -5.82 13.76
C ASN A 113 7.24 -7.32 13.43
N PHE A 114 6.15 -8.01 13.75
CA PHE A 114 5.99 -9.44 13.42
C PHE A 114 6.09 -9.70 11.92
N ILE A 115 5.47 -8.87 11.08
CA ILE A 115 5.46 -9.07 9.62
C ILE A 115 6.78 -8.69 8.93
N LYS A 116 7.74 -8.06 9.63
CA LYS A 116 9.07 -7.76 9.06
C LYS A 116 9.95 -9.01 8.95
N THR A 117 9.76 -9.98 9.83
CA THR A 117 10.56 -11.20 9.84
C THR A 117 10.09 -12.17 8.77
N TYR A 118 11.01 -12.76 8.02
CA TYR A 118 10.66 -13.72 6.97
C TYR A 118 10.44 -15.10 7.59
N ASP A 119 9.25 -15.32 8.13
CA ASP A 119 8.79 -16.65 8.57
C ASP A 119 7.37 -16.87 8.05
N ASN A 120 7.17 -17.96 7.32
CA ASN A 120 5.89 -18.20 6.68
C ASN A 120 4.93 -18.79 7.72
N ALA A 121 3.89 -18.05 8.11
CA ALA A 121 2.83 -18.57 8.97
C ALA A 121 1.68 -19.16 8.15
N TRP A 122 1.71 -20.47 7.90
CA TRP A 122 0.77 -21.15 6.98
C TRP A 122 -0.64 -21.38 7.55
N SER A 123 -0.86 -21.19 8.86
CA SER A 123 -2.11 -21.60 9.53
C SER A 123 -3.06 -20.45 9.91
N LEU A 124 -2.83 -19.23 9.43
CA LEU A 124 -3.63 -18.07 9.80
C LEU A 124 -4.83 -17.88 8.86
N ASP A 125 -5.99 -17.51 9.42
CA ASP A 125 -7.11 -16.99 8.63
C ASP A 125 -6.78 -15.59 8.11
N VAL A 126 -6.17 -15.56 6.92
CA VAL A 126 -5.74 -14.32 6.28
C VAL A 126 -6.93 -13.41 5.96
N HIS A 127 -8.12 -13.95 5.70
CA HIS A 127 -9.30 -13.15 5.39
C HIS A 127 -9.82 -12.39 6.62
N ALA A 128 -9.91 -13.07 7.76
CA ALA A 128 -10.24 -12.42 9.03
C ALA A 128 -9.22 -11.33 9.37
N LEU A 129 -7.92 -11.63 9.17
CA LEU A 129 -6.86 -10.66 9.40
C LEU A 129 -6.97 -9.42 8.50
N PHE A 130 -7.28 -9.58 7.20
CA PHE A 130 -7.53 -8.44 6.30
C PHE A 130 -8.65 -7.54 6.77
N ASN A 131 -9.77 -8.13 7.22
CA ASN A 131 -10.90 -7.36 7.74
C ASN A 131 -10.49 -6.58 8.99
N SER A 132 -9.70 -7.19 9.88
CA SER A 132 -9.19 -6.52 11.07
C SER A 132 -8.19 -5.40 10.73
N ILE A 133 -7.28 -5.59 9.77
CA ILE A 133 -6.40 -4.50 9.31
C ILE A 133 -7.24 -3.39 8.67
N GLN A 134 -8.25 -3.72 7.86
CA GLN A 134 -9.15 -2.74 7.25
C GLN A 134 -9.85 -1.86 8.30
N ASN A 135 -10.30 -2.43 9.41
CA ASN A 135 -10.86 -1.69 10.53
C ASN A 135 -9.80 -0.87 11.27
N CYS A 136 -8.63 -1.46 11.54
CA CYS A 136 -7.49 -0.81 12.19
C CYS A 136 -7.08 0.48 11.46
N VAL A 137 -7.00 0.44 10.13
CA VAL A 137 -6.54 1.57 9.31
C VAL A 137 -7.64 2.57 8.98
N THR A 138 -8.81 2.49 9.62
CA THR A 138 -9.81 3.57 9.56
C THR A 138 -9.36 4.81 10.35
N HIS A 139 -8.46 4.63 11.31
CA HIS A 139 -7.84 5.71 12.07
C HIS A 139 -6.51 6.14 11.44
N ASP A 140 -6.32 7.45 11.22
CA ASP A 140 -5.17 7.97 10.46
C ASP A 140 -3.83 7.75 11.18
N THR A 141 -3.79 7.74 12.52
CA THR A 141 -2.58 7.38 13.28
C THR A 141 -2.09 5.97 12.93
N ASN A 142 -3.01 5.02 12.74
CA ASN A 142 -2.63 3.66 12.38
C ASN A 142 -2.17 3.60 10.92
N LYS A 143 -2.80 4.35 10.00
CA LYS A 143 -2.30 4.47 8.62
C LYS A 143 -0.85 4.97 8.59
N LEU A 144 -0.53 5.97 9.41
CA LEU A 144 0.83 6.50 9.54
C LEU A 144 1.81 5.43 9.99
N LEU A 145 1.46 4.62 11.00
CA LEU A 145 2.31 3.51 11.43
C LEU A 145 2.56 2.52 10.28
N PHE A 146 1.51 2.14 9.53
CA PHE A 146 1.66 1.26 8.36
C PHE A 146 2.55 1.88 7.27
N ILE A 147 2.48 3.19 7.04
CA ILE A 147 3.34 3.88 6.06
C ILE A 147 4.79 3.93 6.54
N ASN A 148 5.00 4.36 7.78
CA ASN A 148 6.33 4.55 8.38
C ASN A 148 7.08 3.25 8.61
N GLU A 149 6.38 2.12 8.72
CA GLU A 149 7.00 0.81 8.87
C GLU A 149 6.99 -0.03 7.59
N ASN A 150 6.62 0.57 6.44
CA ASN A 150 6.45 -0.13 5.16
C ASN A 150 5.53 -1.37 5.28
N GLY A 151 4.50 -1.26 6.10
CA GLY A 151 3.68 -2.38 6.57
C GLY A 151 3.06 -3.19 5.44
N MET A 152 2.61 -2.55 4.36
CA MET A 152 2.00 -3.27 3.23
C MET A 152 3.00 -4.06 2.39
N TYR A 153 4.24 -3.58 2.26
CA TYR A 153 5.31 -4.36 1.62
C TYR A 153 5.72 -5.55 2.48
N ASN A 154 5.90 -5.33 3.79
CA ASN A 154 6.24 -6.40 4.73
C ASN A 154 5.13 -7.45 4.76
N PHE A 155 3.86 -7.03 4.82
CA PHE A 155 2.71 -7.91 4.72
C PHE A 155 2.71 -8.73 3.43
N TYR A 156 2.98 -8.07 2.29
CA TYR A 156 3.07 -8.73 1.00
C TYR A 156 4.12 -9.84 0.97
N CYS A 157 5.29 -9.57 1.55
CA CYS A 157 6.38 -10.54 1.65
C CYS A 157 6.07 -11.67 2.64
N TYR A 158 5.57 -11.34 3.83
CA TYR A 158 5.29 -12.29 4.92
C TYR A 158 4.24 -13.33 4.51
N PHE A 159 3.11 -12.88 3.97
CA PHE A 159 2.00 -13.77 3.61
C PHE A 159 2.11 -14.37 2.21
N GLN A 160 3.18 -14.06 1.46
CA GLN A 160 3.33 -14.47 0.06
C GLN A 160 2.03 -14.27 -0.75
N VAL A 161 1.43 -13.07 -0.63
CA VAL A 161 0.10 -12.69 -1.14
C VAL A 161 -0.32 -13.37 -2.46
N PRO A 162 0.56 -13.51 -3.46
CA PRO A 162 0.17 -14.09 -4.74
C PRO A 162 -0.10 -15.60 -4.73
N GLY A 163 0.41 -16.32 -3.72
CA GLY A 163 0.08 -17.74 -3.52
C GLY A 163 -1.33 -17.95 -2.99
N ILE A 164 -2.00 -16.92 -2.45
CA ILE A 164 -3.24 -17.04 -1.68
C ILE A 164 -4.45 -16.38 -2.39
N ASN A 165 -4.31 -15.96 -3.66
CA ASN A 165 -5.41 -15.36 -4.46
C ASN A 165 -6.12 -14.13 -3.81
N ILE A 166 -5.42 -13.43 -2.92
CA ILE A 166 -5.92 -12.26 -2.16
C ILE A 166 -5.50 -10.92 -2.78
N CYS A 167 -4.95 -10.94 -4.00
CA CYS A 167 -4.40 -9.77 -4.68
C CYS A 167 -5.38 -8.59 -4.78
N ALA A 168 -6.67 -8.85 -5.01
CA ALA A 168 -7.67 -7.79 -5.13
C ALA A 168 -7.92 -7.07 -3.78
N VAL A 169 -8.11 -7.85 -2.71
CA VAL A 169 -8.32 -7.32 -1.35
C VAL A 169 -7.08 -6.57 -0.87
N PHE A 170 -5.89 -7.14 -1.12
CA PHE A 170 -4.61 -6.51 -0.81
C PHE A 170 -4.47 -5.13 -1.47
N ARG A 171 -4.85 -5.01 -2.75
CA ARG A 171 -4.80 -3.72 -3.46
C ARG A 171 -5.74 -2.68 -2.84
N ILE A 172 -6.98 -3.07 -2.53
CA ILE A 172 -7.93 -2.16 -1.89
C ILE A 172 -7.37 -1.66 -0.55
N LEU A 173 -6.81 -2.57 0.26
CA LEU A 173 -6.25 -2.21 1.55
C LEU A 173 -5.04 -1.28 1.41
N CYS A 174 -4.10 -1.60 0.53
CA CYS A 174 -2.91 -0.77 0.29
C CYS A 174 -3.30 0.63 -0.19
N GLN A 175 -4.31 0.74 -1.05
CA GLN A 175 -4.83 2.03 -1.50
C GLN A 175 -5.40 2.83 -0.33
N ARG A 176 -6.24 2.22 0.53
CA ARG A 176 -6.85 2.89 1.69
C ARG A 176 -5.82 3.40 2.69
N ILE A 177 -4.76 2.63 2.95
CA ILE A 177 -3.64 3.08 3.80
C ILE A 177 -2.94 4.28 3.15
N CYS A 178 -2.71 4.21 1.84
CA CYS A 178 -2.12 5.29 1.06
C CYS A 178 -3.09 6.46 0.82
N GLU A 179 -4.31 6.46 1.35
CA GLU A 179 -5.33 7.54 1.29
C GLU A 179 -5.34 8.38 2.58
N ILE A 180 -4.15 8.75 3.07
CA ILE A 180 -3.99 9.71 4.17
C ILE A 180 -4.16 11.18 3.72
N PHE A 181 -4.81 11.99 4.56
CA PHE A 181 -4.98 13.43 4.34
C PHE A 181 -3.68 14.20 4.52
N LYS A 182 -3.56 15.34 3.81
CA LYS A 182 -2.38 16.20 3.87
C LYS A 182 -2.14 16.74 5.29
N ASP A 183 -3.20 17.06 6.02
CA ASP A 183 -3.09 17.63 7.37
C ASP A 183 -2.51 16.62 8.39
N ASN A 184 -2.55 15.32 8.06
CA ASN A 184 -2.05 14.24 8.90
C ASN A 184 -0.69 13.71 8.45
N CYS A 185 0.01 14.37 7.51
CA CYS A 185 1.26 13.84 6.97
C CYS A 185 2.53 14.21 7.78
N CYS A 186 2.40 15.02 8.84
CA CYS A 186 3.54 15.50 9.63
C CYS A 186 4.39 14.37 10.26
N GLY A 187 3.81 13.17 10.43
CA GLY A 187 4.51 12.01 10.97
C GLY A 187 5.29 11.18 9.94
N ILE A 188 5.22 11.51 8.64
CA ILE A 188 5.88 10.71 7.59
C ILE A 188 7.35 11.13 7.48
N SER A 189 8.27 10.17 7.64
CA SER A 189 9.71 10.39 7.50
C SER A 189 10.17 10.26 6.04
N PRO A 190 10.58 11.36 5.35
CA PRO A 190 11.01 11.28 3.95
C PRO A 190 12.18 10.32 3.71
N ILE A 191 13.09 10.20 4.69
CA ILE A 191 14.25 9.30 4.64
C ILE A 191 13.80 7.84 4.58
N GLN A 192 12.86 7.44 5.45
CA GLN A 192 12.31 6.09 5.44
C GLN A 192 11.55 5.81 4.13
N ILE A 193 10.76 6.78 3.65
CA ILE A 193 10.04 6.66 2.38
C ILE A 193 11.00 6.41 1.20
N SER A 194 12.14 7.10 1.15
CA SER A 194 13.19 6.85 0.16
C SER A 194 13.70 5.41 0.21
N GLN A 195 14.07 4.94 1.41
CA GLN A 195 14.57 3.57 1.62
C GLN A 195 13.54 2.53 1.19
N TYR A 196 12.27 2.71 1.56
CA TYR A 196 11.18 1.80 1.19
C TYR A 196 10.91 1.79 -0.30
N THR A 197 10.95 2.95 -0.94
CA THR A 197 10.82 3.08 -2.39
C THR A 197 11.92 2.28 -3.09
N ASP A 198 13.16 2.37 -2.60
CA ASP A 198 14.28 1.60 -3.13
C ASP A 198 14.16 0.09 -2.92
N LEU A 199 13.68 -0.33 -1.74
CA LEU A 199 13.42 -1.73 -1.44
C LEU A 199 12.35 -2.32 -2.39
N ILE A 200 11.23 -1.62 -2.58
CA ILE A 200 10.16 -2.06 -3.48
C ILE A 200 10.67 -2.12 -4.93
N MET A 201 11.45 -1.13 -5.38
CA MET A 201 12.04 -1.14 -6.72
C MET A 201 13.06 -2.27 -6.92
N ASN A 202 13.87 -2.61 -5.91
CA ASN A 202 14.75 -3.77 -5.94
C ASN A 202 13.94 -5.06 -6.09
N LYS A 203 12.93 -5.26 -5.23
CA LYS A 203 12.08 -6.45 -5.27
C LYS A 203 11.35 -6.61 -6.60
N PHE A 204 10.91 -5.50 -7.20
CA PHE A 204 10.35 -5.53 -8.55
C PHE A 204 11.41 -5.91 -9.60
N SER A 205 12.63 -5.38 -9.46
CA SER A 205 13.72 -5.70 -10.40
C SER A 205 14.03 -7.19 -10.42
N ASP A 206 13.99 -7.84 -9.26
CA ASP A 206 14.25 -9.27 -9.10
C ASP A 206 13.11 -10.14 -9.64
N THR A 207 11.87 -9.76 -9.34
CA THR A 207 10.72 -10.65 -9.56
C THR A 207 9.87 -10.28 -10.79
N LYS A 208 9.97 -9.05 -11.28
CA LYS A 208 9.16 -8.45 -12.37
C LYS A 208 7.64 -8.57 -12.17
N ARG A 209 7.16 -8.72 -10.94
CA ARG A 209 5.74 -8.98 -10.68
C ARG A 209 4.90 -7.70 -10.67
N LYS A 210 3.68 -7.81 -11.23
CA LYS A 210 2.76 -6.67 -11.45
C LYS A 210 2.15 -6.10 -10.17
N ASP A 211 1.96 -6.92 -9.16
CA ASP A 211 1.51 -6.53 -7.82
C ASP A 211 2.52 -5.62 -7.11
N ILE A 212 3.82 -5.94 -7.20
CA ILE A 212 4.88 -5.08 -6.65
C ILE A 212 4.94 -3.75 -7.40
N SER A 213 4.86 -3.77 -8.74
CA SER A 213 4.81 -2.52 -9.51
C SER A 213 3.60 -1.67 -9.15
N TRP A 214 2.43 -2.30 -8.98
CA TRP A 214 1.22 -1.60 -8.56
C TRP A 214 1.39 -0.99 -7.16
N MET A 215 1.97 -1.72 -6.20
CA MET A 215 2.22 -1.23 -4.84
C MET A 215 3.16 -0.02 -4.86
N LEU A 216 4.25 -0.08 -5.64
CA LEU A 216 5.16 1.05 -5.83
C LEU A 216 4.43 2.28 -6.36
N LEU A 217 3.62 2.12 -7.40
CA LEU A 217 2.86 3.25 -7.98
C LEU A 217 1.85 3.83 -6.99
N THR A 218 1.19 2.99 -6.20
CA THR A 218 0.27 3.45 -5.14
C THR A 218 1.00 4.27 -4.09
N PHE A 219 2.19 3.83 -3.67
CA PHE A 219 3.03 4.54 -2.72
C PHE A 219 3.53 5.89 -3.29
N LEU A 220 4.03 5.89 -4.53
CA LEU A 220 4.46 7.12 -5.21
C LEU A 220 3.28 8.08 -5.47
N LYS A 221 2.08 7.58 -5.77
CA LYS A 221 0.87 8.43 -5.85
C LYS A 221 0.58 9.14 -4.53
N MET A 222 0.70 8.44 -3.41
CA MET A 222 0.53 9.03 -2.08
C MET A 222 1.54 10.16 -1.86
N ILE A 223 2.83 9.91 -2.11
CA ILE A 223 3.91 10.90 -1.97
C ILE A 223 3.62 12.14 -2.83
N HIS A 224 3.14 11.97 -4.06
CA HIS A 224 2.71 13.07 -4.94
C HIS A 224 1.55 13.85 -4.35
N ARG A 225 0.50 13.17 -3.87
CA ARG A 225 -0.67 13.84 -3.28
C ARG A 225 -0.28 14.68 -2.06
N LEU A 226 0.66 14.18 -1.25
CA LEU A 226 1.14 14.85 -0.05
C LEU A 226 2.15 15.97 -0.34
N GLY A 227 2.65 16.08 -1.58
CA GLY A 227 3.66 17.06 -1.95
C GLY A 227 5.05 16.77 -1.36
N LEU A 228 5.35 15.50 -1.11
CA LEU A 228 6.60 15.06 -0.46
C LEU A 228 7.70 14.68 -1.47
N PHE A 229 7.46 14.79 -2.79
CA PHE A 229 8.41 14.36 -3.82
C PHE A 229 9.77 15.05 -3.74
N ASP A 230 9.79 16.35 -3.44
CA ASP A 230 11.05 17.10 -3.32
C ASP A 230 11.80 16.81 -2.01
N GLN A 231 11.14 16.14 -1.06
CA GLN A 231 11.71 15.81 0.25
C GLN A 231 12.36 14.42 0.26
N ILE A 232 11.92 13.53 -0.63
CA ILE A 232 12.49 12.19 -0.77
C ILE A 232 13.67 12.21 -1.74
N ASP A 233 14.68 11.39 -1.46
CA ASP A 233 15.70 11.01 -2.41
C ASP A 233 15.23 9.78 -3.20
N LEU A 234 14.70 10.00 -4.40
CA LEU A 234 14.26 8.93 -5.29
C LEU A 234 15.41 8.55 -6.22
N ASN A 235 15.81 7.28 -6.25
CA ASN A 235 16.76 6.77 -7.24
C ASN A 235 16.14 6.79 -8.66
N VAL A 236 16.26 7.93 -9.35
CA VAL A 236 15.63 8.17 -10.65
C VAL A 236 16.13 7.22 -11.75
N PRO A 237 17.43 6.91 -11.87
CA PRO A 237 17.89 5.91 -12.84
C PRO A 237 17.23 4.53 -12.65
N LYS A 238 17.08 4.09 -11.40
CA LYS A 238 16.40 2.82 -11.09
C LYS A 238 14.90 2.90 -11.34
N PHE A 239 14.27 4.04 -11.05
CA PHE A 239 12.87 4.29 -11.40
C PHE A 239 12.63 4.34 -12.92
N TYR A 240 13.61 4.78 -13.70
CA TYR A 240 13.59 4.67 -15.16
C TYR A 240 13.57 3.21 -15.62
N THR A 241 14.48 2.38 -15.11
CA THR A 241 14.50 0.93 -15.42
C THR A 241 13.20 0.23 -15.01
N PHE A 242 12.66 0.61 -13.85
CA PHE A 242 11.33 0.19 -13.39
C PHE A 242 10.24 0.58 -14.39
N THR A 243 10.18 1.86 -14.77
CA THR A 243 9.19 2.40 -15.70
C THR A 243 9.26 1.71 -17.05
N HIS A 244 10.46 1.53 -17.58
CA HIS A 244 10.71 0.85 -18.85
C HIS A 244 10.14 -0.59 -18.79
N SER A 245 10.54 -1.38 -17.79
CA SER A 245 10.06 -2.75 -17.61
C SER A 245 8.52 -2.81 -17.50
N MET A 246 7.93 -1.91 -16.70
CA MET A 246 6.49 -1.85 -16.50
C MET A 246 5.74 -1.49 -17.79
N PHE A 247 6.25 -0.53 -18.56
CA PHE A 247 5.67 -0.10 -19.83
C PHE A 247 5.56 -1.28 -20.82
N PHE A 248 6.63 -2.07 -20.96
CA PHE A 248 6.61 -3.25 -21.84
C PHE A 248 5.68 -4.36 -21.37
N ILE A 249 5.50 -4.53 -20.06
CA ILE A 249 4.55 -5.50 -19.50
C ILE A 249 3.11 -5.05 -19.80
N ASP A 250 2.82 -3.76 -19.62
CA ASP A 250 1.46 -3.24 -19.68
C ASP A 250 0.99 -3.00 -21.13
N ILE A 251 1.86 -2.58 -22.05
CA ILE A 251 1.47 -2.33 -23.45
C ILE A 251 0.98 -3.60 -24.16
N LYS A 252 1.51 -4.77 -23.78
CA LYS A 252 1.07 -6.08 -24.29
C LYS A 252 -0.33 -6.48 -23.82
N LYS A 253 -0.83 -5.90 -22.72
CA LYS A 253 -2.06 -6.35 -22.03
C LYS A 253 -3.29 -5.50 -22.32
N SER A 254 -3.20 -4.51 -23.23
CA SER A 254 -4.26 -3.55 -23.63
C SER A 254 -4.95 -2.73 -22.52
N ASN A 255 -4.74 -3.05 -21.23
CA ASN A 255 -5.32 -2.40 -20.05
C ASN A 255 -4.28 -1.57 -19.26
N TYR A 256 -3.50 -0.76 -19.96
CA TYR A 256 -2.35 -0.03 -19.42
C TYR A 256 -2.66 1.39 -18.94
N ARG A 257 -3.87 1.90 -19.19
CA ARG A 257 -4.17 3.34 -19.09
C ARG A 257 -3.98 3.89 -17.69
N GLU A 258 -4.43 3.19 -16.66
CA GLU A 258 -4.42 3.73 -15.29
C GLU A 258 -2.99 3.77 -14.71
N SER A 259 -2.22 2.68 -14.83
CA SER A 259 -0.83 2.63 -14.38
C SER A 259 0.02 3.69 -15.09
N LEU A 260 -0.10 3.81 -16.42
CA LEU A 260 0.71 4.75 -17.20
C LEU A 260 0.34 6.22 -16.96
N GLN A 261 -0.93 6.54 -16.69
CA GLN A 261 -1.31 7.88 -16.23
C GLN A 261 -0.64 8.23 -14.89
N SER A 262 -0.50 7.24 -14.02
CA SER A 262 0.13 7.40 -12.71
C SER A 262 1.63 7.64 -12.85
N VAL A 263 2.29 6.81 -13.66
CA VAL A 263 3.70 6.97 -14.05
C VAL A 263 3.93 8.34 -14.69
N SER A 264 3.05 8.77 -15.60
CA SER A 264 3.13 10.10 -16.23
C SER A 264 3.03 11.25 -15.22
N LYS A 265 2.24 11.12 -14.16
CA LYS A 265 2.19 12.12 -13.08
C LYS A 265 3.49 12.12 -12.28
N ILE A 266 4.00 10.95 -11.93
CA ILE A 266 5.26 10.79 -11.17
C ILE A 266 6.43 11.38 -11.96
N TRP A 267 6.60 11.05 -13.24
CA TRP A 267 7.62 11.66 -14.10
C TRP A 267 7.47 13.17 -14.22
N GLY A 268 6.23 13.66 -14.28
CA GLY A 268 5.98 15.10 -14.20
C GLY A 268 6.49 15.74 -12.91
N CYS A 269 6.49 15.03 -11.78
CA CYS A 269 7.06 15.53 -10.53
C CYS A 269 8.57 15.50 -10.59
N ILE A 270 9.14 14.36 -11.00
CA ILE A 270 10.59 14.17 -11.17
C ILE A 270 11.17 15.29 -12.03
N PHE A 271 10.62 15.56 -13.23
CA PHE A 271 11.13 16.62 -14.09
C PHE A 271 10.98 18.05 -13.56
N ASN A 272 10.01 18.31 -12.68
CA ASN A 272 9.84 19.64 -12.10
C ASN A 272 10.55 19.79 -10.74
N GLY A 273 11.05 18.70 -10.17
CA GLY A 273 11.68 18.70 -8.86
C GLY A 273 13.06 19.34 -8.90
N SER A 274 13.40 20.08 -7.85
CA SER A 274 14.65 20.85 -7.76
C SER A 274 15.90 19.98 -7.64
N ARG A 275 15.75 18.75 -7.14
CA ARG A 275 16.84 17.79 -6.91
C ARG A 275 17.10 16.84 -8.08
N ASN A 276 16.29 16.91 -9.13
CA ASN A 276 16.34 15.91 -10.20
C ASN A 276 17.46 16.21 -11.22
N SER A 277 18.31 15.22 -11.44
CA SER A 277 19.38 15.24 -12.45
C SER A 277 19.03 14.48 -13.73
N PHE A 278 17.84 13.88 -13.84
CA PHE A 278 17.49 13.04 -14.97
C PHE A 278 17.40 13.84 -16.27
N GLN A 279 18.28 13.49 -17.20
CA GLN A 279 18.35 14.05 -18.54
C GLN A 279 17.84 13.04 -19.57
N ILE A 280 17.08 13.55 -20.56
CA ILE A 280 16.71 12.81 -21.76
C ILE A 280 17.85 13.02 -22.77
N ASP A 281 18.87 12.18 -22.67
CA ASP A 281 20.14 12.27 -23.41
C ASP A 281 20.24 11.29 -24.58
N ASN A 282 19.22 10.42 -24.77
CA ASN A 282 19.20 9.43 -25.85
C ASN A 282 17.77 9.19 -26.37
N ILE A 283 17.70 8.53 -27.54
CA ILE A 283 16.45 8.23 -28.23
C ILE A 283 15.55 7.27 -27.44
N ASP A 284 16.12 6.28 -26.73
CA ASP A 284 15.36 5.36 -25.88
C ASP A 284 14.53 6.10 -24.81
N LYS A 285 15.20 6.97 -24.04
CA LYS A 285 14.56 7.78 -22.99
C LYS A 285 13.51 8.70 -23.60
N LEU A 286 13.83 9.34 -24.73
CA LEU A 286 12.90 10.25 -25.43
C LEU A 286 11.64 9.50 -25.87
N ALA A 287 11.81 8.37 -26.55
CA ALA A 287 10.71 7.54 -27.05
C ALA A 287 9.82 7.03 -25.90
N LEU A 288 10.42 6.51 -24.82
CA LEU A 288 9.67 6.01 -23.67
C LEU A 288 8.84 7.12 -23.00
N MET A 289 9.48 8.26 -22.70
CA MET A 289 8.79 9.39 -22.05
C MET A 289 7.68 9.94 -22.95
N ALA A 290 7.92 10.04 -24.25
CA ALA A 290 6.93 10.49 -25.21
C ALA A 290 5.71 9.57 -25.26
N ALA A 291 5.90 8.25 -25.30
CA ALA A 291 4.76 7.33 -25.28
C ALA A 291 3.94 7.44 -23.99
N ILE A 292 4.60 7.50 -22.83
CA ILE A 292 3.94 7.67 -21.52
C ILE A 292 3.12 8.97 -21.48
N PHE A 293 3.71 10.08 -21.95
CA PHE A 293 3.03 11.38 -21.96
C PHE A 293 1.93 11.48 -23.00
N ALA A 294 2.09 10.85 -24.17
CA ALA A 294 1.06 10.78 -25.20
C ALA A 294 -0.17 10.01 -24.69
N ILE A 295 0.02 8.91 -23.95
CA ILE A 295 -1.08 8.14 -23.33
C ILE A 295 -1.84 8.97 -22.30
N ASP A 296 -1.14 9.65 -21.38
CA ASP A 296 -1.76 10.54 -20.38
C ASP A 296 -2.48 11.73 -21.04
N LEU A 297 -1.87 12.33 -22.06
CA LEU A 297 -2.45 13.46 -22.78
C LEU A 297 -3.70 13.04 -23.58
N SER A 298 -3.65 11.94 -24.31
CA SER A 298 -4.79 11.40 -25.05
C SER A 298 -5.98 11.13 -24.11
N ALA A 299 -5.73 10.52 -22.94
CA ALA A 299 -6.78 10.29 -21.95
C ALA A 299 -7.41 11.60 -21.42
N LYS A 300 -6.60 12.65 -21.23
CA LYS A 300 -7.10 13.98 -20.82
C LYS A 300 -7.88 14.68 -21.92
N LEU A 301 -7.41 14.64 -23.17
CA LEU A 301 -8.10 15.23 -24.30
C LEU A 301 -9.45 14.58 -24.56
N ASN A 302 -9.53 13.25 -24.45
CA ASN A 302 -10.82 12.55 -24.54
C ASN A 302 -11.82 13.09 -23.49
N ARG A 303 -11.39 13.30 -22.24
CA ARG A 303 -12.27 13.89 -21.21
C ARG A 303 -12.73 15.32 -21.54
N VAL A 304 -11.88 16.12 -22.18
CA VAL A 304 -12.22 17.48 -22.62
C VAL A 304 -13.25 17.43 -23.75
N ILE A 305 -13.09 16.53 -24.72
CA ILE A 305 -14.02 16.36 -25.85
C ILE A 305 -15.43 15.99 -25.37
N TYR A 306 -15.54 15.19 -24.31
CA TYR A 306 -16.82 14.86 -23.68
C TYR A 306 -17.35 15.94 -22.72
N GLY A 307 -16.73 17.12 -22.66
CA GLY A 307 -17.19 18.24 -21.83
C GLY A 307 -16.95 18.08 -20.33
N PHE A 308 -16.23 17.05 -19.89
CA PHE A 308 -15.99 16.82 -18.45
C PHE A 308 -14.91 17.72 -17.85
N TYR A 309 -14.13 18.44 -18.66
CA TYR A 309 -12.95 19.16 -18.16
C TYR A 309 -12.51 20.30 -19.07
N MET A 310 -12.00 21.40 -18.49
CA MET A 310 -11.33 22.49 -19.23
C MET A 310 -9.81 22.27 -19.30
N PHE A 311 -9.23 22.33 -20.51
CA PHE A 311 -7.80 22.13 -20.69
C PHE A 311 -6.97 23.37 -20.32
N LYS A 312 -6.58 23.51 -19.05
CA LYS A 312 -5.64 24.56 -18.60
C LYS A 312 -4.18 24.14 -18.79
N LEU A 313 -3.37 24.94 -19.48
CA LEU A 313 -1.95 24.65 -19.74
C LEU A 313 -1.06 25.07 -18.55
N SER A 314 -0.57 24.11 -17.77
CA SER A 314 0.38 24.34 -16.66
C SER A 314 1.84 24.17 -17.11
N LYS A 315 2.82 24.62 -16.29
CA LYS A 315 4.27 24.42 -16.55
C LYS A 315 4.60 22.95 -16.86
N ASN A 316 4.09 22.02 -16.03
CA ASN A 316 4.27 20.59 -16.25
C ASN A 316 3.64 20.11 -17.58
N LYS A 317 2.45 20.60 -17.94
CA LYS A 317 1.84 20.25 -19.24
C LYS A 317 2.65 20.78 -20.43
N LYS A 318 3.22 21.99 -20.33
CA LYS A 318 4.12 22.55 -21.35
C LYS A 318 5.35 21.66 -21.54
N LEU A 319 5.98 21.23 -20.45
CA LEU A 319 7.14 20.32 -20.53
C LEU A 319 6.81 19.01 -21.24
N LYS A 320 5.68 18.37 -20.88
CA LYS A 320 5.22 17.15 -21.55
C LYS A 320 5.01 17.37 -23.05
N LEU A 321 4.42 18.50 -23.43
CA LEU A 321 4.23 18.87 -24.82
C LEU A 321 5.56 19.13 -25.55
N TYR A 322 6.56 19.72 -24.90
CA TYR A 322 7.89 19.87 -25.50
C TYR A 322 8.56 18.53 -25.76
N ILE A 323 8.46 17.56 -24.84
CA ILE A 323 8.99 16.21 -25.04
C ILE A 323 8.28 15.51 -26.20
N LEU A 324 6.95 15.65 -26.29
CA LEU A 324 6.18 15.14 -27.43
C LEU A 324 6.59 15.81 -28.75
N TYR A 325 6.73 17.13 -28.76
CA TYR A 325 7.16 17.89 -29.92
C TYR A 325 8.55 17.46 -30.39
N LEU A 326 9.53 17.39 -29.47
CA LEU A 326 10.88 16.94 -29.77
C LEU A 326 10.88 15.52 -30.36
N THR A 327 10.03 14.64 -29.84
CA THR A 327 9.87 13.28 -30.37
C THR A 327 9.28 13.27 -31.77
N LEU A 328 8.33 14.16 -32.09
CA LEU A 328 7.77 14.29 -33.43
C LEU A 328 8.79 14.83 -34.44
N VAL A 329 9.63 15.77 -34.01
CA VAL A 329 10.74 16.28 -34.84
C VAL A 329 11.79 15.20 -35.07
N ALA A 330 12.16 14.45 -34.03
CA ALA A 330 13.09 13.33 -34.14
C ALA A 330 12.50 12.10 -34.83
N PHE A 331 11.17 12.02 -34.99
CA PHE A 331 10.47 10.82 -35.44
C PHE A 331 11.05 10.17 -36.71
N PRO A 332 11.43 10.92 -37.77
CA PRO A 332 12.04 10.32 -38.97
C PRO A 332 13.40 9.65 -38.73
N THR A 333 14.09 10.02 -37.65
CA THR A 333 15.41 9.47 -37.27
C THR A 333 15.30 8.33 -36.26
N ILE A 334 14.13 8.11 -35.67
CA ILE A 334 13.90 7.03 -34.70
C ILE A 334 13.77 5.72 -35.47
N ASP A 335 14.54 4.69 -35.07
CA ASP A 335 14.41 3.35 -35.62
C ASP A 335 13.03 2.76 -35.29
N HIS A 336 12.14 2.78 -36.28
CA HIS A 336 10.77 2.29 -36.13
C HIS A 336 10.71 0.76 -35.92
N ALA A 337 11.74 0.01 -36.30
CA ALA A 337 11.82 -1.42 -36.04
C ALA A 337 12.17 -1.70 -34.57
N ALA A 338 12.99 -0.85 -33.95
CA ALA A 338 13.31 -0.93 -32.51
C ALA A 338 12.13 -0.48 -31.62
N TYR A 339 11.32 0.49 -32.06
CA TYR A 339 10.22 1.06 -31.27
C TYR A 339 8.84 0.98 -31.96
N PRO A 340 8.36 -0.21 -32.35
CA PRO A 340 7.08 -0.36 -33.05
C PRO A 340 5.89 0.14 -32.21
N TRP A 341 6.05 0.10 -30.88
CA TRP A 341 5.05 0.55 -29.91
C TRP A 341 4.88 2.07 -29.82
N LEU A 342 5.81 2.89 -30.35
CA LEU A 342 5.76 4.35 -30.23
C LEU A 342 4.69 4.99 -31.13
N ARG A 343 4.43 4.38 -32.30
CA ARG A 343 3.49 4.92 -33.28
C ARG A 343 2.06 5.00 -32.75
N PHE A 344 1.63 3.97 -32.03
CA PHE A 344 0.27 3.87 -31.49
C PHE A 344 -0.10 5.02 -30.52
N PRO A 345 0.65 5.28 -29.43
CA PRO A 345 0.32 6.35 -28.50
C PRO A 345 0.44 7.74 -29.12
N LEU A 346 1.41 7.98 -30.02
CA LEU A 346 1.53 9.27 -30.73
C LEU A 346 0.33 9.53 -31.64
N ASN A 347 -0.10 8.54 -32.43
CA ASN A 347 -1.27 8.66 -33.30
C ASN A 347 -2.54 8.98 -32.50
N ASN A 348 -2.75 8.29 -31.37
CA ASN A 348 -3.92 8.52 -30.50
C ASN A 348 -3.89 9.89 -29.80
N CYS A 349 -2.73 10.51 -29.70
CA CYS A 349 -2.60 11.86 -29.16
C CYS A 349 -2.92 12.93 -30.21
N ILE A 350 -2.58 12.69 -31.49
CA ILE A 350 -2.76 13.65 -32.59
C ILE A 350 -4.17 13.60 -33.18
N PHE A 351 -4.76 12.41 -33.29
CA PHE A 351 -6.06 12.20 -33.98
C PHE A 351 -7.22 13.05 -33.45
N PRO A 352 -7.38 13.30 -32.13
CA PRO A 352 -8.48 14.11 -31.62
C PRO A 352 -8.50 15.56 -32.16
N PHE A 353 -7.34 16.09 -32.57
CA PHE A 353 -7.25 17.43 -33.17
C PHE A 353 -7.71 17.47 -34.63
N LYS A 354 -7.55 16.38 -35.38
CA LYS A 354 -7.96 16.31 -36.80
C LYS A 354 -9.49 16.32 -36.98
N ASN A 355 -10.23 15.78 -36.01
CA ASN A 355 -11.69 15.70 -36.07
C ASN A 355 -12.39 16.96 -35.57
N THR A 356 -11.73 17.75 -34.73
CA THR A 356 -12.27 19.01 -34.19
C THR A 356 -12.11 20.16 -35.18
N SER A 357 -11.03 20.19 -35.98
CA SER A 357 -10.82 21.19 -37.03
C SER A 357 -11.72 21.04 -38.25
N ARG A 358 -12.60 20.02 -38.32
CA ARG A 358 -13.59 19.84 -39.39
C ARG A 358 -14.99 20.30 -39.01
N LYS A 359 -15.21 20.75 -37.77
CA LYS A 359 -16.52 21.19 -37.25
C LYS A 359 -16.60 22.72 -37.03
N HIS A 360 -15.54 23.42 -37.37
CA HIS A 360 -15.45 24.88 -37.49
C HIS A 360 -14.93 25.17 -38.89
#